data_AF-A0A1G9R9U1-F1
#
_entry.id   AF-A0A1G9R9U1-F1
#
_cell.length_a   1.000
_cell.length_b   1.000
_cell.length_c   1.000
_cell.angle_alpha   90.00
_cell.angle_beta   90.00
_cell.angle_gamma   90.00
#
_symmetry.space_group_name_H-M   'P 1'
#
loop_
_entity.id
_entity.type
_entity.pdbx_description
1 polymer ?
#
loop_
_entity_poly.entity_id
_entity_poly.type
_entity_poly.pdbx_seq_one_letter_code
_entity_poly.pdbx_strand_id
1 'polypeptide(L)'
;MKYNLQALRAYAAVSVVMHHILFSVQNYLAVGLIARDYMVGSTGVHVFFVISGYVITLTTRKMESISSFIHLRFSRVVPVYWLLTALTALMVLCGFKLFGLHDIKPSSIAASFFFLPDFVNGQLIKPILFVGWTLEYEIFFYFLFGLCMVFKRNLDALIVSSLILMLWISAHFIQNEYIDFYGDDLILCFVLGIAIFFAEKHVTLPATACYFGLCAGFVGLFTIDVDHLAFKNLIVVGASALLVFSALQLETNRKTVGRGFISRQGDASYSLYLIHPFVLQFIGKLSIVFGLNTTASGLLITAIAMLVFSIAVGYIFHRTIERRLIRAFRQRTPIALAENRG
;
A
#
# COMPACT_ATOMS: atom_id res chain seq x y z
N MET A 1 11.81 -0.01 -17.67
CA MET A 1 10.83 -0.51 -16.66
C MET A 1 11.59 -1.44 -15.75
N LYS A 2 11.49 -1.28 -14.42
CA LYS A 2 12.18 -2.14 -13.45
C LYS A 2 11.30 -3.36 -13.15
N TYR A 3 11.61 -4.52 -13.74
CA TYR A 3 10.77 -5.72 -13.64
C TYR A 3 10.74 -6.29 -12.21
N ASN A 4 11.86 -6.19 -11.50
CA ASN A 4 11.95 -6.73 -10.14
C ASN A 4 11.09 -5.92 -9.15
N LEU A 5 10.91 -4.61 -9.39
CA LEU A 5 9.95 -3.81 -8.63
C LEU A 5 8.51 -4.24 -8.88
N GLN A 6 8.16 -4.63 -10.11
CA GLN A 6 6.82 -5.14 -10.40
C GLN A 6 6.56 -6.48 -9.71
N ALA A 7 7.57 -7.35 -9.65
CA ALA A 7 7.49 -8.59 -8.86
C ALA A 7 7.28 -8.30 -7.37
N LEU A 8 8.03 -7.35 -6.79
CA LEU A 8 7.84 -6.95 -5.39
C LEU A 8 6.46 -6.34 -5.12
N ARG A 9 5.94 -5.53 -6.05
CA ARG A 9 4.57 -4.99 -5.94
C ARG A 9 3.50 -6.08 -5.98
N ALA A 10 3.68 -7.08 -6.85
CA ALA A 10 2.78 -8.23 -6.92
C ALA A 10 2.83 -9.03 -5.62
N TYR A 11 4.05 -9.31 -5.11
CA TYR A 11 4.26 -9.95 -3.82
C TYR A 11 3.57 -9.17 -2.70
N ALA A 12 3.87 -7.88 -2.55
CA ALA A 12 3.32 -7.03 -1.52
C ALA A 12 1.78 -7.01 -1.52
N ALA A 13 1.15 -6.91 -2.70
CA ALA A 13 -0.31 -6.96 -2.81
C ALA A 13 -0.87 -8.31 -2.33
N VAL A 14 -0.28 -9.42 -2.81
CA VAL A 14 -0.72 -10.77 -2.44
C VAL A 14 -0.51 -11.03 -0.95
N SER A 15 0.60 -10.58 -0.38
CA SER A 15 0.88 -10.67 1.06
C SER A 15 -0.17 -9.96 1.91
N VAL A 16 -0.58 -8.75 1.52
CA VAL A 16 -1.66 -8.02 2.21
C VAL A 16 -3.00 -8.76 2.08
N VAL A 17 -3.31 -9.28 0.89
CA VAL A 17 -4.54 -10.09 0.69
C VAL A 17 -4.52 -11.32 1.60
N MET A 18 -3.39 -12.03 1.68
CA MET A 18 -3.23 -13.18 2.56
C MET A 18 -3.42 -12.81 4.03
N HIS A 19 -2.85 -11.68 4.47
CA HIS A 19 -3.07 -11.16 5.82
C HIS A 19 -4.55 -10.94 6.11
N HIS A 20 -5.29 -10.29 5.21
CA HIS A 20 -6.73 -10.07 5.41
C HIS A 20 -7.56 -11.34 5.28
N ILE A 21 -7.13 -12.35 4.52
CA ILE A 21 -7.76 -13.67 4.50
C ILE A 21 -7.60 -14.33 5.87
N LEU A 22 -6.37 -14.34 6.42
CA LEU A 22 -6.10 -14.88 7.76
C LEU A 22 -6.93 -14.15 8.82
N PHE A 23 -6.90 -12.82 8.80
CA PHE A 23 -7.73 -11.99 9.68
C PHE A 23 -9.21 -12.34 9.53
N SER A 24 -9.71 -12.50 8.31
CA SER A 24 -11.11 -12.84 8.07
C SER A 24 -11.50 -14.22 8.59
N VAL A 25 -10.61 -15.20 8.46
CA VAL A 25 -10.82 -16.53 9.00
C VAL A 25 -10.87 -16.46 10.52
N GLN A 26 -9.90 -15.80 11.14
CA GLN A 26 -9.76 -15.71 12.60
C GLN A 26 -10.90 -14.94 13.27
N ASN A 27 -11.29 -13.80 12.69
CA ASN A 27 -12.17 -12.83 13.36
C ASN A 27 -13.63 -12.88 12.90
N TYR A 28 -13.95 -13.61 11.81
CA TYR A 28 -15.34 -13.68 11.33
C TYR A 28 -15.83 -15.10 11.00
N LEU A 29 -14.99 -15.98 10.43
CA LEU A 29 -15.46 -17.30 9.97
C LEU A 29 -15.27 -18.42 11.01
N ALA A 30 -14.17 -18.36 11.76
CA ALA A 30 -13.67 -19.39 12.65
C ALA A 30 -13.33 -18.79 14.03
N VAL A 31 -14.18 -17.89 14.54
CA VAL A 31 -13.96 -17.16 15.80
C VAL A 31 -13.70 -18.14 16.94
N GLY A 32 -12.58 -17.95 17.64
CA GLY A 32 -12.16 -18.79 18.76
C GLY A 32 -11.44 -20.09 18.40
N LEU A 33 -11.30 -20.44 17.11
CA LEU A 33 -10.54 -21.63 16.68
C LEU A 33 -9.04 -21.38 16.55
N ILE A 34 -8.63 -20.12 16.32
CA ILE A 34 -7.22 -19.73 16.25
C ILE A 34 -6.99 -18.65 17.31
N ALA A 35 -6.18 -18.96 18.32
CA ALA A 35 -6.01 -18.13 19.51
C ALA A 35 -5.08 -16.91 19.30
N ARG A 36 -4.36 -16.85 18.17
CA ARG A 36 -3.36 -15.81 17.90
C ARG A 36 -3.66 -15.09 16.59
N ASP A 37 -3.74 -13.77 16.64
CA ASP A 37 -3.77 -12.93 15.44
C ASP A 37 -2.37 -12.91 14.82
N TYR A 38 -2.27 -13.36 13.57
CA TYR A 38 -1.02 -13.31 12.82
C TYR A 38 -1.01 -12.07 11.93
N MET A 39 0.00 -11.23 12.10
CA MET A 39 0.28 -10.07 11.26
C MET A 39 1.08 -10.43 10.01
N VAL A 40 1.45 -11.70 9.83
CA VAL A 40 2.12 -12.20 8.64
C VAL A 40 1.43 -11.71 7.36
N GLY A 41 2.21 -11.07 6.49
CA GLY A 41 1.74 -10.49 5.22
C GLY A 41 1.28 -9.03 5.29
N SER A 42 0.94 -8.49 6.47
CA SER A 42 0.62 -7.06 6.65
C SER A 42 1.81 -6.15 6.26
N THR A 43 3.03 -6.66 6.45
CA THR A 43 4.28 -5.99 6.10
C THR A 43 4.47 -5.73 4.60
N GLY A 44 3.60 -6.29 3.74
CA GLY A 44 3.53 -5.89 2.33
C GLY A 44 3.30 -4.38 2.15
N VAL A 45 2.61 -3.72 3.09
CA VAL A 45 2.44 -2.25 3.08
C VAL A 45 3.79 -1.52 3.17
N HIS A 46 4.71 -2.01 4.00
CA HIS A 46 6.05 -1.42 4.16
C HIS A 46 6.84 -1.49 2.85
N VAL A 47 6.76 -2.63 2.15
CA VAL A 47 7.37 -2.80 0.82
C VAL A 47 6.75 -1.81 -0.18
N PHE A 48 5.42 -1.61 -0.16
CA PHE A 48 4.80 -0.58 -1.00
C PHE A 48 5.31 0.83 -0.70
N PHE A 49 5.50 1.18 0.56
CA PHE A 49 5.94 2.53 0.95
C PHE A 49 7.40 2.80 0.56
N VAL A 50 8.29 1.80 0.72
CA VAL A 50 9.67 1.90 0.22
C VAL A 50 9.67 2.07 -1.31
N ILE A 51 8.88 1.27 -2.03
CA ILE A 51 8.75 1.40 -3.49
C ILE A 51 8.19 2.77 -3.86
N SER A 52 7.23 3.30 -3.12
CA SER A 52 6.65 4.62 -3.34
C SER A 52 7.71 5.71 -3.16
N GLY A 53 8.47 5.71 -2.05
CA GLY A 53 9.59 6.63 -1.84
C GLY A 53 10.62 6.62 -2.98
N TYR A 54 11.00 5.44 -3.46
CA TYR A 54 11.89 5.29 -4.62
C TYR A 54 11.28 5.84 -5.91
N VAL A 55 10.05 5.43 -6.25
CA VAL A 55 9.38 5.80 -7.51
C VAL A 55 9.06 7.29 -7.55
N ILE A 56 8.61 7.88 -6.44
CA ILE A 56 8.36 9.32 -6.34
C ILE A 56 9.64 10.08 -6.62
N THR A 57 10.73 9.77 -5.93
CA THR A 57 12.03 10.43 -6.14
C THR A 57 12.51 10.31 -7.60
N LEU A 58 12.43 9.10 -8.18
CA LEU A 58 12.83 8.83 -9.56
C LEU A 58 12.02 9.63 -10.58
N THR A 59 10.72 9.74 -10.39
CA THR A 59 9.82 10.39 -11.36
C THR A 59 9.81 11.89 -11.21
N THR A 60 9.84 12.42 -9.98
CA THR A 60 9.89 13.85 -9.72
C THR A 60 11.12 14.48 -10.36
N ARG A 61 12.28 13.84 -10.25
CA ARG A 61 13.53 14.31 -10.91
C ARG A 61 13.46 14.36 -12.44
N LYS A 62 12.50 13.67 -13.05
CA LYS A 62 12.27 13.69 -14.51
C LYS A 62 11.16 14.65 -14.93
N MET A 63 10.32 15.12 -14.01
CA MET A 63 9.20 16.02 -14.30
C MET A 63 9.65 17.46 -14.24
N GLU A 64 9.22 18.32 -15.17
CA GLU A 64 9.58 19.74 -15.14
C GLU A 64 8.62 20.61 -14.31
N SER A 65 7.37 20.16 -14.13
CA SER A 65 6.31 20.93 -13.47
C SER A 65 5.66 20.20 -12.30
N ILE A 66 5.34 20.96 -11.25
CA ILE A 66 4.59 20.52 -10.06
C ILE A 66 3.16 20.12 -10.44
N SER A 67 2.56 20.82 -11.41
CA SER A 67 1.24 20.46 -11.94
C SER A 67 1.28 19.05 -12.54
N SER A 68 2.31 18.74 -13.35
CA SER A 68 2.50 17.40 -13.91
C SER A 68 2.67 16.33 -12.83
N PHE A 69 3.40 16.66 -11.75
CA PHE A 69 3.53 15.77 -10.59
C PHE A 69 2.18 15.48 -9.94
N ILE A 70 1.45 16.53 -9.53
CA ILE A 70 0.15 16.39 -8.85
C ILE A 70 -0.83 15.61 -9.74
N HIS A 71 -0.93 15.95 -11.02
CA HIS A 71 -1.85 15.27 -11.94
C HIS A 71 -1.51 13.80 -12.14
N LEU A 72 -0.24 13.42 -12.27
CA LEU A 72 0.12 12.02 -12.43
C LEU A 72 -0.22 11.18 -11.20
N ARG A 73 -0.05 11.77 -10.01
CA ARG A 73 -0.30 11.11 -8.71
C ARG A 73 -1.78 11.00 -8.40
N PHE A 74 -2.49 12.12 -8.46
CA PHE A 74 -3.91 12.17 -8.17
C PHE A 74 -4.71 11.34 -9.19
N SER A 75 -4.37 11.40 -10.49
CA SER A 75 -5.06 10.57 -11.50
C SER A 75 -4.89 9.08 -11.27
N ARG A 76 -3.83 8.64 -10.57
CA ARG A 76 -3.58 7.23 -10.26
C ARG A 76 -4.38 6.76 -9.04
N VAL A 77 -4.37 7.53 -7.95
CA VAL A 77 -4.92 7.11 -6.66
C VAL A 77 -6.41 7.47 -6.55
N VAL A 78 -6.73 8.75 -6.73
CA VAL A 78 -8.00 9.34 -6.33
C VAL A 78 -9.23 8.72 -7.02
N PRO A 79 -9.28 8.55 -8.36
CA PRO A 79 -10.50 8.11 -9.03
C PRO A 79 -10.97 6.72 -8.59
N VAL A 80 -10.04 5.79 -8.41
CA VAL A 80 -10.36 4.41 -8.03
C VAL A 80 -10.74 4.36 -6.56
N TYR A 81 -9.98 5.05 -5.70
CA TYR A 81 -10.27 5.06 -4.27
C TYR A 81 -11.62 5.71 -3.97
N TRP A 82 -11.92 6.85 -4.58
CA TRP A 82 -13.24 7.50 -4.45
C TRP A 82 -14.37 6.63 -4.94
N LEU A 83 -14.21 5.95 -6.09
CA LEU A 83 -15.23 5.03 -6.60
C LEU A 83 -15.53 3.91 -5.59
N LEU A 84 -14.50 3.26 -5.06
CA LEU A 84 -14.67 2.13 -4.15
C LEU A 84 -15.12 2.58 -2.76
N THR A 85 -14.67 3.75 -2.29
CA THR A 85 -15.15 4.36 -1.04
C THR A 85 -16.62 4.74 -1.15
N ALA A 86 -17.05 5.33 -2.26
CA ALA A 86 -18.46 5.63 -2.53
C ALA A 86 -19.31 4.35 -2.58
N LEU A 87 -18.79 3.30 -3.23
CA LEU A 87 -19.46 2.00 -3.27
C LEU A 87 -19.62 1.41 -1.87
N THR A 88 -18.57 1.42 -1.04
CA THR A 88 -18.63 0.93 0.34
C THR A 88 -19.62 1.75 1.17
N ALA A 89 -19.59 3.08 1.07
CA ALA A 89 -20.53 3.96 1.76
C ALA A 89 -21.98 3.63 1.35
N LEU A 90 -22.25 3.52 0.05
CA LEU A 90 -23.59 3.17 -0.46
C LEU A 90 -24.06 1.81 0.05
N MET A 91 -23.20 0.79 0.03
CA MET A 91 -23.56 -0.53 0.56
C MET A 91 -23.93 -0.45 2.04
N VAL A 92 -23.17 0.27 2.86
CA VAL A 92 -23.49 0.40 4.29
C VAL A 92 -24.79 1.18 4.51
N LEU A 93 -25.01 2.27 3.76
CA LEU A 93 -26.27 3.04 3.81
C LEU A 93 -27.49 2.23 3.36
N CYS A 94 -27.31 1.24 2.48
CA CYS A 94 -28.35 0.26 2.12
C CYS A 94 -28.53 -0.88 3.14
N GLY A 95 -27.84 -0.83 4.29
CA GLY A 95 -27.98 -1.79 5.39
C GLY A 95 -27.02 -2.99 5.31
N PHE A 96 -26.07 -3.01 4.37
CA PHE A 96 -25.07 -4.08 4.33
C PHE A 96 -23.99 -3.86 5.40
N LYS A 97 -23.69 -4.90 6.18
CA LYS A 97 -22.54 -4.92 7.08
C LYS A 97 -21.29 -5.39 6.33
N LEU A 98 -20.22 -4.60 6.40
CA LEU A 98 -18.93 -4.83 5.73
C LEU A 98 -17.80 -4.73 6.77
N PHE A 99 -17.14 -5.84 7.10
CA PHE A 99 -16.05 -5.91 8.10
C PHE A 99 -16.35 -5.24 9.45
N GLY A 100 -17.59 -5.35 9.92
CA GLY A 100 -18.01 -4.69 11.16
C GLY A 100 -18.26 -3.19 11.02
N LEU A 101 -18.08 -2.58 9.84
CA LEU A 101 -18.61 -1.25 9.54
C LEU A 101 -20.13 -1.34 9.37
N HIS A 102 -20.85 -0.60 10.20
CA HIS A 102 -22.31 -0.53 10.20
C HIS A 102 -22.84 0.90 10.40
N ASP A 103 -22.09 1.74 11.12
CA ASP A 103 -22.44 3.15 11.30
C ASP A 103 -21.42 4.05 10.60
N ILE A 104 -21.89 4.90 9.69
CA ILE A 104 -21.07 5.89 9.00
C ILE A 104 -21.55 7.28 9.35
N LYS A 105 -20.65 8.12 9.87
CA LYS A 105 -20.91 9.53 10.15
C LYS A 105 -20.53 10.40 8.94
N PRO A 106 -21.20 11.56 8.73
CA PRO A 106 -20.80 12.51 7.68
C PRO A 106 -19.34 12.96 7.79
N SER A 107 -18.81 13.10 9.01
CA SER A 107 -17.40 13.44 9.25
C SER A 107 -16.46 12.37 8.70
N SER A 108 -16.73 11.09 8.95
CA SER A 108 -15.91 9.97 8.49
C SER A 108 -16.00 9.76 6.98
N ILE A 109 -17.13 10.14 6.36
CA ILE A 109 -17.24 10.25 4.89
C ILE A 109 -16.26 11.31 4.38
N ALA A 110 -16.35 12.53 4.90
CA ALA A 110 -15.47 13.61 4.47
C ALA A 110 -13.99 13.25 4.67
N ALA A 111 -13.62 12.75 5.86
CA ALA A 111 -12.27 12.32 6.18
C ALA A 111 -11.75 11.28 5.19
N SER A 112 -12.55 10.25 4.88
CA SER A 112 -12.18 9.23 3.88
C SER A 112 -11.95 9.85 2.50
N PHE A 113 -12.87 10.67 1.99
CA PHE A 113 -12.72 11.27 0.65
C PHE A 113 -11.55 12.26 0.53
N PHE A 114 -11.17 12.92 1.64
CA PHE A 114 -10.03 13.84 1.70
C PHE A 114 -8.72 13.21 2.16
N PHE A 115 -8.69 11.89 2.43
CA PHE A 115 -7.51 11.17 2.94
C PHE A 115 -6.97 11.75 4.25
N LEU A 116 -7.88 12.13 5.15
CA LEU A 116 -7.55 12.66 6.47
C LEU A 116 -7.78 11.59 7.53
N PRO A 117 -6.84 11.37 8.46
CA PRO A 117 -7.05 10.47 9.58
C PRO A 117 -8.17 11.03 10.48
N ASP A 118 -9.10 10.18 10.87
CA ASP A 118 -10.21 10.49 11.78
C ASP A 118 -9.97 9.79 13.12
N PHE A 119 -10.16 10.51 14.23
CA PHE A 119 -9.90 9.98 15.56
C PHE A 119 -11.11 10.18 16.47
N VAL A 120 -11.41 9.16 17.28
CA VAL A 120 -12.40 9.25 18.35
C VAL A 120 -11.80 8.67 19.62
N ASN A 121 -11.78 9.49 20.68
CA ASN A 121 -11.17 9.15 21.97
C ASN A 121 -9.70 8.70 21.84
N GLY A 122 -8.93 9.36 20.97
CA GLY A 122 -7.51 9.04 20.71
C GLY A 122 -7.28 7.74 19.91
N GLN A 123 -8.33 7.11 19.39
CA GLN A 123 -8.22 5.92 18.55
C GLN A 123 -8.53 6.26 17.10
N LEU A 124 -7.66 5.79 16.19
CA LEU A 124 -7.86 5.93 14.75
C LEU A 124 -9.11 5.19 14.30
N ILE A 125 -10.05 5.92 13.73
CA ILE A 125 -11.17 5.35 12.99
C ILE A 125 -10.67 4.99 11.59
N LYS A 126 -10.83 3.71 11.22
CA LYS A 126 -10.48 3.28 9.86
C LYS A 126 -11.38 3.98 8.83
N PRO A 127 -10.84 4.39 7.68
CA PRO A 127 -11.64 4.97 6.60
C PRO A 127 -12.75 4.03 6.15
N ILE A 128 -13.77 4.58 5.49
CA ILE A 128 -14.93 3.81 5.01
C ILE A 128 -14.49 2.58 4.22
N LEU A 129 -13.59 2.78 3.26
CA LEU A 129 -12.82 1.68 2.69
C LEU A 129 -11.61 1.44 3.59
N PHE A 130 -11.69 0.45 4.48
CA PHE A 130 -10.75 0.31 5.60
C PHE A 130 -9.27 0.32 5.20
N VAL A 131 -8.91 -0.25 4.06
CA VAL A 131 -7.53 -0.25 3.52
C VAL A 131 -7.01 1.15 3.16
N GLY A 132 -7.89 2.15 3.14
CA GLY A 132 -7.59 3.55 2.86
C GLY A 132 -6.63 4.21 3.86
N TRP A 133 -6.49 3.67 5.08
CA TRP A 133 -5.58 4.25 6.09
C TRP A 133 -4.14 4.36 5.58
N THR A 134 -3.70 3.44 4.70
CA THR A 134 -2.36 3.52 4.09
C THR A 134 -2.24 4.61 3.02
N LEU A 135 -3.34 4.94 2.36
CA LEU A 135 -3.37 5.99 1.34
C LEU A 135 -3.31 7.38 1.96
N GLU A 136 -3.73 7.54 3.22
CA GLU A 136 -3.57 8.78 3.99
C GLU A 136 -2.09 9.15 4.14
N TYR A 137 -1.25 8.17 4.49
CA TYR A 137 0.21 8.34 4.49
C TYR A 137 0.75 8.66 3.10
N GLU A 138 0.27 7.97 2.06
CA GLU A 138 0.77 8.15 0.70
C GLU A 138 0.42 9.53 0.13
N ILE A 139 -0.82 10.02 0.35
CA ILE A 139 -1.24 11.37 -0.06
C ILE A 139 -0.52 12.44 0.75
N PHE A 140 -0.32 12.23 2.06
CA PHE A 140 0.50 13.12 2.89
C PHE A 140 1.95 13.21 2.37
N PHE A 141 2.57 12.07 2.05
CA PHE A 141 3.90 12.04 1.46
C PHE A 141 3.95 12.78 0.12
N TYR A 142 2.95 12.59 -0.75
CA TYR A 142 2.87 13.31 -2.03
C TYR A 142 2.71 14.81 -1.83
N PHE A 143 1.93 15.24 -0.82
CA PHE A 143 1.78 16.64 -0.47
C PHE A 143 3.11 17.26 -0.03
N LEU A 144 3.85 16.61 0.88
CA LEU A 144 5.18 17.07 1.31
C LEU A 144 6.14 17.21 0.13
N PHE A 145 6.18 16.20 -0.75
CA PHE A 145 7.05 16.22 -1.93
C PHE A 145 6.67 17.33 -2.90
N GLY A 146 5.38 17.48 -3.20
CA GLY A 146 4.86 18.53 -4.07
C GLY A 146 5.16 19.94 -3.54
N LEU A 147 5.02 20.13 -2.23
CA LEU A 147 5.35 21.40 -1.56
C LEU A 147 6.85 21.71 -1.66
N CYS A 148 7.72 20.73 -1.41
CA CYS A 148 9.17 20.93 -1.48
C CYS A 148 9.69 21.20 -2.89
N MET A 149 9.01 20.70 -3.93
CA MET A 149 9.31 21.02 -5.32
C MET A 149 9.11 22.52 -5.64
N VAL A 150 8.21 23.23 -4.93
CA VAL A 150 7.98 24.68 -5.11
C VAL A 150 9.23 25.47 -4.74
N PHE A 151 9.88 25.09 -3.63
CA PHE A 151 10.96 25.88 -3.05
C PHE A 151 12.32 25.57 -3.66
N LYS A 152 12.75 24.30 -3.64
CA LYS A 152 14.08 23.89 -4.12
C LYS A 152 14.08 22.45 -4.63
N ARG A 153 13.85 22.28 -5.92
CA ARG A 153 13.83 20.99 -6.62
C ARG A 153 15.07 20.11 -6.42
N ASN A 154 16.26 20.67 -6.21
CA ASN A 154 17.47 19.87 -5.98
C ASN A 154 17.57 19.32 -4.55
N LEU A 155 16.87 19.95 -3.60
CA LEU A 155 16.88 19.60 -2.18
C LEU A 155 15.56 18.97 -1.73
N ASP A 156 14.60 18.75 -2.64
CA ASP A 156 13.27 18.23 -2.33
C ASP A 156 13.32 16.94 -1.50
N ALA A 157 14.10 15.97 -1.93
CA ALA A 157 14.29 14.69 -1.27
C ALA A 157 14.94 14.85 0.12
N LEU A 158 15.89 15.79 0.28
CA LEU A 158 16.55 16.06 1.55
C LEU A 158 15.57 16.72 2.53
N ILE A 159 14.89 17.78 2.09
CA ILE A 159 13.92 18.52 2.90
C ILE A 159 12.78 17.59 3.33
N VAL A 160 12.20 16.82 2.41
CA VAL A 160 11.14 15.85 2.73
C VAL A 160 11.64 14.81 3.74
N SER A 161 12.83 14.25 3.53
CA SER A 161 13.40 13.27 4.47
C SER A 161 13.62 13.89 5.85
N SER A 162 14.15 15.11 5.92
CA SER A 162 14.33 15.84 7.18
C SER A 162 13.01 16.15 7.88
N LEU A 163 11.97 16.55 7.15
CA LEU A 163 10.64 16.79 7.72
C LEU A 163 10.02 15.51 8.26
N ILE A 164 10.12 14.41 7.52
CA ILE A 164 9.63 13.10 7.97
C ILE A 164 10.37 12.63 9.22
N LEU A 165 11.71 12.74 9.25
CA LEU A 165 12.50 12.38 10.42
C LEU A 165 12.17 13.28 11.62
N MET A 166 11.94 14.57 11.40
CA MET A 166 11.52 15.49 12.45
C MET A 166 10.15 15.10 13.02
N LEU A 167 9.18 14.72 12.18
CA LEU A 167 7.87 14.24 12.61
C LEU A 167 7.97 12.94 13.41
N TRP A 168 8.74 11.96 12.91
CA TRP A 168 9.01 10.70 13.61
C TRP A 168 9.65 10.93 14.98
N ILE A 169 10.67 11.79 15.06
CA ILE A 169 11.29 12.17 16.35
C ILE A 169 10.25 12.85 17.26
N SER A 170 9.45 13.77 16.72
CA SER A 170 8.46 14.54 17.49
C SER A 170 7.40 13.66 18.15
N ALA A 171 7.01 12.54 17.52
CA ALA A 171 6.07 11.57 18.08
C ALA A 171 6.55 10.91 19.39
N HIS A 172 7.86 10.97 19.70
CA HIS A 172 8.38 10.48 20.98
C HIS A 172 8.34 11.51 22.10
N PHE A 173 8.10 12.79 21.78
CA PHE A 173 8.15 13.88 22.75
C PHE A 173 6.84 14.66 22.88
N ILE A 174 5.97 14.62 21.87
CA ILE A 174 4.73 15.39 21.81
C ILE A 174 3.55 14.42 21.74
N GLN A 175 2.69 14.45 22.76
CA GLN A 175 1.47 13.64 22.80
C GLN A 175 0.37 14.31 21.96
N ASN A 176 0.19 13.83 20.73
CA ASN A 176 -0.87 14.29 19.85
C ASN A 176 -1.18 13.22 18.80
N GLU A 177 -2.46 12.84 18.68
CA GLU A 177 -2.91 11.75 17.79
C GLU A 177 -2.48 11.91 16.32
N TYR A 178 -2.38 13.14 15.80
CA TYR A 178 -1.93 13.39 14.43
C TYR A 178 -0.41 13.28 14.30
N ILE A 179 0.34 13.72 15.31
CA ILE A 179 1.80 13.57 15.35
C ILE A 179 2.15 12.09 15.50
N ASP A 180 1.42 11.36 16.36
CA ASP A 180 1.60 9.92 16.56
C ASP A 180 1.31 9.14 15.26
N PHE A 181 0.25 9.50 14.54
CA PHE A 181 -0.08 8.89 13.25
C PHE A 181 0.97 9.20 12.18
N TYR A 182 1.26 10.47 11.92
CA TYR A 182 2.23 10.83 10.87
C TYR A 182 3.70 10.61 11.27
N GLY A 183 3.96 10.34 12.54
CA GLY A 183 5.27 9.98 13.10
C GLY A 183 5.45 8.49 13.37
N ASP A 184 4.52 7.63 12.92
CA ASP A 184 4.65 6.16 13.01
C ASP A 184 5.89 5.65 12.23
N ASP A 185 6.52 4.58 12.70
CA ASP A 185 7.70 3.95 12.07
C ASP A 185 7.52 3.69 10.57
N LEU A 186 6.29 3.44 10.12
CA LEU A 186 5.94 3.20 8.73
C LEU A 186 6.34 4.35 7.80
N ILE A 187 6.33 5.61 8.27
CA ILE A 187 6.70 6.76 7.42
C ILE A 187 8.19 6.72 7.01
N LEU A 188 9.03 6.07 7.80
CA LEU A 188 10.46 5.91 7.51
C LEU A 188 10.70 5.05 6.26
N CYS A 189 9.74 4.20 5.86
CA CYS A 189 9.82 3.47 4.59
C CYS A 189 9.96 4.42 3.40
N PHE A 190 9.29 5.57 3.39
CA PHE A 190 9.43 6.55 2.31
C PHE A 190 10.85 7.13 2.27
N VAL A 191 11.42 7.45 3.44
CA VAL A 191 12.80 7.96 3.58
C VAL A 191 13.82 6.93 3.08
N LEU A 192 13.65 5.65 3.44
CA LEU A 192 14.52 4.58 2.94
C LEU A 192 14.36 4.38 1.42
N GLY A 193 13.16 4.54 0.88
CA GLY A 193 12.93 4.55 -0.57
C GLY A 193 13.67 5.67 -1.29
N ILE A 194 13.66 6.88 -0.71
CA ILE A 194 14.45 8.03 -1.18
C ILE A 194 15.95 7.70 -1.13
N ALA A 195 16.44 7.18 0.00
CA ALA A 195 17.85 6.82 0.18
C ALA A 195 18.31 5.76 -0.83
N ILE A 196 17.49 4.74 -1.07
CA ILE A 196 17.74 3.69 -2.08
C ILE A 196 17.91 4.29 -3.47
N PHE A 197 17.10 5.29 -3.84
CA PHE A 197 17.21 5.95 -5.14
C PHE A 197 18.58 6.60 -5.36
N PHE A 198 19.15 7.25 -4.33
CA PHE A 198 20.49 7.82 -4.44
C PHE A 198 21.58 6.74 -4.37
N ALA A 199 21.41 5.73 -3.51
CA ALA A 199 22.39 4.67 -3.33
C ALA A 199 22.52 3.74 -4.55
N GLU A 200 21.45 3.52 -5.33
CA GLU A 200 21.43 2.48 -6.39
C GLU A 200 22.49 2.66 -7.47
N LYS A 201 22.97 3.89 -7.70
CA LYS A 201 24.00 4.20 -8.71
C LYS A 201 25.42 4.17 -8.15
N HIS A 202 25.58 4.32 -6.85
CA HIS A 202 26.89 4.41 -6.19
C HIS A 202 27.31 3.10 -5.54
N VAL A 203 26.34 2.21 -5.28
CA VAL A 203 26.58 0.90 -4.69
C VAL A 203 26.24 -0.17 -5.70
N THR A 204 27.16 -1.09 -5.94
CA THR A 204 26.95 -2.28 -6.76
C THR A 204 27.21 -3.51 -5.92
N LEU A 205 26.19 -4.34 -5.73
CA LEU A 205 26.32 -5.60 -5.00
C LEU A 205 26.44 -6.78 -5.97
N PRO A 206 27.29 -7.78 -5.68
CA PRO A 206 27.26 -9.04 -6.43
C PRO A 206 25.91 -9.76 -6.20
N ALA A 207 25.49 -10.56 -7.18
CA ALA A 207 24.21 -11.27 -7.11
C ALA A 207 24.06 -12.13 -5.84
N THR A 208 25.14 -12.73 -5.35
CA THR A 208 25.15 -13.51 -4.09
C THR A 208 24.75 -12.67 -2.89
N ALA A 209 25.35 -11.49 -2.72
CA ALA A 209 24.99 -10.56 -1.65
C ALA A 209 23.54 -10.09 -1.77
N CYS A 210 23.03 -9.91 -2.99
CA CYS A 210 21.62 -9.56 -3.20
C CYS A 210 20.67 -10.70 -2.79
N TYR A 211 21.01 -11.97 -3.05
CA TYR A 211 20.21 -13.10 -2.57
C TYR A 211 20.22 -13.19 -1.05
N PHE A 212 21.37 -12.99 -0.40
CA PHE A 212 21.44 -12.89 1.06
C PHE A 212 20.58 -11.73 1.58
N GLY A 213 20.63 -10.57 0.93
CA GLY A 213 19.80 -9.42 1.25
C GLY A 213 18.30 -9.71 1.09
N LEU A 214 17.90 -10.43 0.04
CA LEU A 214 16.53 -10.90 -0.12
C LEU A 214 16.13 -11.83 1.02
N CYS A 215 16.91 -12.87 1.31
CA CYS A 215 16.62 -13.82 2.38
C CYS A 215 16.53 -13.12 3.76
N ALA A 216 17.50 -12.27 4.09
CA ALA A 216 17.51 -11.51 5.33
C ALA A 216 16.32 -10.55 5.42
N GLY A 217 15.98 -9.87 4.32
CA GLY A 217 14.80 -9.01 4.24
C GLY A 217 13.51 -9.81 4.45
N PHE A 218 13.36 -10.97 3.80
CA PHE A 218 12.20 -11.84 4.00
C PHE A 218 12.07 -12.31 5.44
N VAL A 219 13.15 -12.80 6.06
CA VAL A 219 13.17 -13.19 7.48
C VAL A 219 12.82 -12.01 8.37
N GLY A 220 13.36 -10.82 8.08
CA GLY A 220 13.07 -9.59 8.81
C GLY A 220 11.59 -9.20 8.78
N LEU A 221 10.86 -9.46 7.69
CA LEU A 221 9.42 -9.20 7.62
C LEU A 221 8.60 -10.04 8.61
N PHE A 222 9.04 -11.25 8.96
CA PHE A 222 8.33 -12.12 9.91
C PHE A 222 8.52 -11.70 11.37
N THR A 223 9.44 -10.77 11.65
CA THR A 223 9.67 -10.27 13.01
C THR A 223 8.49 -9.48 13.58
N ILE A 224 7.55 -9.05 12.73
CA ILE A 224 6.29 -8.39 13.14
C ILE A 224 5.49 -9.23 14.15
N ASP A 225 5.53 -10.55 13.99
CA ASP A 225 4.84 -11.55 14.82
C ASP A 225 5.69 -12.02 16.02
N VAL A 226 6.78 -11.34 16.35
CA VAL A 226 7.61 -11.66 17.53
C VAL A 226 7.34 -10.64 18.62
N ASP A 227 6.43 -10.96 19.54
CA ASP A 227 5.86 -9.99 20.49
C ASP A 227 6.88 -9.35 21.43
N HIS A 228 7.91 -10.10 21.83
CA HIS A 228 8.94 -9.62 22.76
C HIS A 228 10.14 -8.95 22.09
N LEU A 229 10.13 -8.83 20.76
CA LEU A 229 11.25 -8.24 20.03
C LEU A 229 11.17 -6.71 20.08
N ALA A 230 12.13 -6.11 20.78
CA ALA A 230 12.30 -4.65 20.78
C ALA A 230 12.54 -4.15 19.34
N PHE A 231 11.98 -2.98 19.02
CA PHE A 231 12.15 -2.32 17.72
C PHE A 231 11.68 -3.14 16.51
N LYS A 232 10.77 -4.12 16.68
CA LYS A 232 10.30 -4.99 15.59
C LYS A 232 9.80 -4.22 14.36
N ASN A 233 9.09 -3.11 14.57
CA ASN A 233 8.59 -2.26 13.47
C ASN A 233 9.74 -1.64 12.67
N LEU A 234 10.78 -1.10 13.34
CA LEU A 234 11.98 -0.60 12.67
C LEU A 234 12.75 -1.71 11.93
N ILE A 235 12.79 -2.93 12.48
CA ILE A 235 13.38 -4.08 11.78
C ILE A 235 12.59 -4.38 10.49
N VAL A 236 11.26 -4.37 10.54
CA VAL A 236 10.40 -4.56 9.35
C VAL A 236 10.60 -3.45 8.31
N VAL A 237 10.72 -2.19 8.76
CA VAL A 237 11.04 -1.04 7.90
C VAL A 237 12.38 -1.26 7.18
N GLY A 238 13.44 -1.60 7.91
CA GLY A 238 14.76 -1.89 7.36
C GLY A 238 14.77 -3.12 6.45
N ALA A 239 14.05 -4.18 6.82
CA ALA A 239 13.90 -5.41 6.05
C ALA A 239 13.20 -5.14 4.71
N SER A 240 12.15 -4.32 4.71
CA SER A 240 11.45 -3.88 3.50
C SER A 240 12.37 -3.08 2.57
N ALA A 241 13.20 -2.20 3.13
CA ALA A 241 14.22 -1.48 2.37
C ALA A 241 15.27 -2.42 1.76
N LEU A 242 15.74 -3.40 2.53
CA LEU A 242 16.72 -4.39 2.09
C LEU A 242 16.16 -5.26 0.95
N LEU A 243 14.88 -5.65 1.01
CA LEU A 243 14.20 -6.36 -0.08
C LEU A 243 14.18 -5.54 -1.37
N VAL A 244 13.74 -4.28 -1.29
CA VAL A 244 13.65 -3.39 -2.46
C VAL A 244 15.03 -3.13 -3.05
N PHE A 245 16.02 -2.79 -2.22
CA PHE A 245 17.39 -2.55 -2.68
C PHE A 245 18.00 -3.78 -3.34
N SER A 246 17.86 -4.95 -2.73
CA SER A 246 18.40 -6.21 -3.25
C SER A 246 17.74 -6.60 -4.58
N ALA A 247 16.43 -6.39 -4.70
CA ALA A 247 15.70 -6.62 -5.95
C ALA A 247 16.16 -5.69 -7.09
N LEU A 248 16.41 -4.41 -6.78
CA LEU A 248 16.95 -3.45 -7.75
C LEU A 248 18.37 -3.83 -8.20
N GLN A 249 19.24 -4.23 -7.27
CA GLN A 249 20.62 -4.64 -7.56
C GLN A 249 20.68 -5.94 -8.38
N LEU A 250 19.79 -6.91 -8.13
CA LEU A 250 19.67 -8.10 -8.97
C LEU A 250 19.33 -7.75 -10.43
N GLU A 251 18.48 -6.75 -10.64
CA GLU A 251 18.15 -6.29 -12.00
C GLU A 251 19.38 -5.67 -12.70
N THR A 252 20.21 -4.91 -11.96
CA THR A 252 21.52 -4.43 -12.45
C THR A 252 22.46 -5.58 -12.79
N ASN A 253 22.42 -6.69 -12.03
CA ASN A 253 23.13 -7.94 -12.30
C ASN A 253 22.49 -8.79 -13.42
N ARG A 254 21.55 -8.23 -14.20
CA ARG A 254 20.79 -8.92 -15.27
C ARG A 254 19.97 -10.13 -14.78
N LYS A 255 19.71 -10.24 -13.47
CA LYS A 255 18.84 -11.24 -12.86
C LYS A 255 17.44 -10.64 -12.70
N THR A 256 16.62 -10.78 -13.75
CA THR A 256 15.25 -10.25 -13.76
C THR A 256 14.24 -11.33 -13.38
N VAL A 257 13.47 -11.09 -12.33
CA VAL A 257 12.27 -11.83 -11.93
C VAL A 257 11.09 -10.88 -12.10
N GLY A 258 9.98 -11.35 -12.68
CA GLY A 258 8.82 -10.49 -12.87
C GLY A 258 8.46 -10.15 -14.31
N ARG A 259 8.85 -10.97 -15.28
CA ARG A 259 8.34 -10.85 -16.66
C ARG A 259 6.93 -11.45 -16.79
N GLY A 260 6.24 -11.13 -17.88
CA GLY A 260 4.98 -11.78 -18.26
C GLY A 260 3.85 -11.57 -17.26
N PHE A 261 3.32 -12.65 -16.69
CA PHE A 261 2.17 -12.61 -15.78
C PHE A 261 2.48 -11.87 -14.46
N ILE A 262 3.68 -12.05 -13.89
CA ILE A 262 4.06 -11.40 -12.63
C ILE A 262 4.11 -9.88 -12.81
N SER A 263 4.67 -9.37 -13.92
CA SER A 263 4.65 -7.94 -14.22
C SER A 263 3.24 -7.39 -14.27
N ARG A 264 2.32 -8.14 -14.90
CA ARG A 264 0.92 -7.75 -15.05
C ARG A 264 0.19 -7.70 -13.71
N GLN A 265 0.56 -8.59 -12.77
CA GLN A 265 0.06 -8.52 -11.40
C GLN A 265 0.64 -7.33 -10.63
N GLY A 266 1.92 -7.00 -10.85
CA GLY A 266 2.53 -5.78 -10.31
C GLY A 266 1.81 -4.50 -10.77
N ASP A 267 1.42 -4.43 -12.04
CA ASP A 267 0.63 -3.32 -12.58
C ASP A 267 -0.78 -3.23 -11.96
N ALA A 268 -1.39 -4.39 -11.69
CA ALA A 268 -2.70 -4.52 -11.06
C ALA A 268 -2.67 -4.42 -9.53
N SER A 269 -1.49 -4.23 -8.90
CA SER A 269 -1.31 -4.31 -7.45
C SER A 269 -2.23 -3.37 -6.67
N TYR A 270 -2.46 -2.16 -7.21
CA TYR A 270 -3.34 -1.16 -6.59
C TYR A 270 -4.82 -1.56 -6.65
N SER A 271 -5.28 -2.05 -7.80
CA SER A 271 -6.63 -2.58 -7.96
C SER A 271 -6.87 -3.79 -7.05
N LEU A 272 -5.91 -4.73 -6.99
CA LEU A 272 -5.97 -5.88 -6.09
C LEU A 272 -6.06 -5.42 -4.61
N TYR A 273 -5.22 -4.46 -4.22
CA TYR A 273 -5.22 -3.88 -2.87
C TYR A 273 -6.57 -3.25 -2.50
N LEU A 274 -7.25 -2.56 -3.41
CA LEU A 274 -8.52 -1.91 -3.07
C LEU A 274 -9.76 -2.81 -3.19
N ILE A 275 -9.75 -3.79 -4.10
CA ILE A 275 -10.95 -4.59 -4.39
C ILE A 275 -11.06 -5.86 -3.52
N HIS A 276 -9.94 -6.38 -2.99
CA HIS A 276 -9.96 -7.63 -2.22
C HIS A 276 -10.91 -7.59 -1.00
N PRO A 277 -11.14 -6.47 -0.28
CA PRO A 277 -12.15 -6.43 0.79
C PRO A 277 -13.53 -6.91 0.34
N PHE A 278 -13.98 -6.48 -0.84
CA PHE A 278 -15.28 -6.85 -1.39
C PHE A 278 -15.34 -8.34 -1.73
N VAL A 279 -14.26 -8.89 -2.29
CA VAL A 279 -14.16 -10.32 -2.64
C VAL A 279 -14.16 -11.18 -1.38
N LEU A 280 -13.36 -10.81 -0.38
CA LEU A 280 -13.31 -11.51 0.91
C LEU A 280 -14.69 -11.51 1.58
N GLN A 281 -15.39 -10.38 1.61
CA GLN A 281 -16.75 -10.33 2.20
C GLN A 281 -17.75 -11.20 1.45
N PHE A 282 -17.72 -11.17 0.13
CA PHE A 282 -18.62 -11.97 -0.69
C PHE A 282 -18.38 -13.47 -0.48
N ILE A 283 -17.13 -13.92 -0.63
CA ILE A 283 -16.76 -15.34 -0.47
C ILE A 283 -16.94 -15.81 0.98
N GLY A 284 -16.65 -14.96 1.97
CA GLY A 284 -16.86 -15.27 3.39
C GLY A 284 -18.34 -15.49 3.72
N LYS A 285 -19.25 -14.66 3.20
CA LYS A 285 -20.69 -14.85 3.37
C LYS A 285 -21.18 -16.14 2.69
N LEU A 286 -20.68 -16.46 1.50
CA LEU A 286 -20.99 -17.74 0.85
C LEU A 286 -20.50 -18.94 1.67
N SER A 287 -19.31 -18.84 2.27
CA SER A 287 -18.77 -19.89 3.15
C SER A 287 -19.70 -20.20 4.31
N ILE A 288 -20.28 -19.16 4.94
CA ILE A 288 -21.26 -19.32 6.01
C ILE A 288 -22.56 -19.97 5.50
N VAL A 289 -23.10 -19.48 4.36
CA VAL A 289 -24.35 -20.00 3.78
C VAL A 289 -24.25 -21.48 3.41
N PHE A 290 -23.11 -21.90 2.87
CA PHE A 290 -22.87 -23.30 2.51
C PHE A 290 -22.29 -24.15 3.65
N GLY A 291 -22.15 -23.59 4.85
CA GLY A 291 -21.60 -24.28 6.02
C GLY A 291 -20.12 -24.70 5.89
N LEU A 292 -19.36 -24.11 4.96
CA LEU A 292 -17.94 -24.40 4.76
C LEU A 292 -17.07 -23.87 5.92
N ASN A 293 -17.55 -22.88 6.68
CA ASN A 293 -16.81 -22.30 7.78
C ASN A 293 -16.74 -23.19 9.04
N THR A 294 -17.49 -24.31 9.08
CA THR A 294 -17.56 -25.21 10.25
C THR A 294 -16.47 -26.27 10.27
N THR A 295 -15.73 -26.45 9.17
CA THR A 295 -14.70 -27.49 9.03
C THR A 295 -13.37 -26.88 8.60
N ALA A 296 -12.25 -27.49 9.00
CA ALA A 296 -10.92 -27.04 8.61
C ALA A 296 -10.70 -27.09 7.08
N SER A 297 -11.22 -28.13 6.41
CA SER A 297 -11.16 -28.26 4.95
C SER A 297 -12.01 -27.20 4.24
N GLY A 298 -13.22 -26.91 4.73
CA GLY A 298 -14.07 -25.86 4.17
C GLY A 298 -13.48 -24.45 4.37
N LEU A 299 -12.82 -24.18 5.49
CA LEU A 299 -12.06 -22.93 5.71
C LEU A 299 -10.87 -22.82 4.76
N LEU A 300 -10.13 -23.91 4.53
CA LEU A 300 -9.03 -23.93 3.55
C LEU A 300 -9.53 -23.66 2.13
N ILE A 301 -10.62 -24.31 1.71
CA ILE A 301 -11.27 -24.05 0.42
C ILE A 301 -11.69 -22.58 0.31
N THR A 302 -12.29 -22.04 1.37
CA THR A 302 -12.72 -20.64 1.44
C THR A 302 -11.52 -19.68 1.28
N ALA A 303 -10.41 -19.93 1.99
CA ALA A 303 -9.20 -19.12 1.91
C ALA A 303 -8.57 -19.16 0.50
N ILE A 304 -8.49 -20.35 -0.11
CA ILE A 304 -7.98 -20.51 -1.49
C ILE A 304 -8.89 -19.76 -2.47
N ALA A 305 -10.21 -19.88 -2.33
CA ALA A 305 -11.17 -19.16 -3.15
C ALA A 305 -11.00 -17.64 -3.00
N MET A 306 -10.92 -17.12 -1.77
CA MET A 306 -10.69 -15.70 -1.52
C MET A 306 -9.43 -15.19 -2.23
N LEU A 307 -8.32 -15.94 -2.17
CA LEU A 307 -7.07 -15.56 -2.82
C LEU A 307 -7.20 -15.56 -4.35
N VAL A 308 -7.67 -16.66 -4.93
CA VAL A 308 -7.77 -16.83 -6.39
C VAL A 308 -8.73 -15.80 -6.99
N PHE A 309 -9.91 -15.63 -6.39
CA PHE A 309 -10.88 -14.64 -6.85
C PHE A 309 -10.39 -13.21 -6.63
N SER A 310 -9.65 -12.91 -5.56
CA SER A 310 -9.09 -11.56 -5.37
C SER A 310 -8.10 -11.21 -6.47
N ILE A 311 -7.18 -12.13 -6.81
CA ILE A 311 -6.21 -11.94 -7.90
C ILE A 311 -6.94 -11.78 -9.25
N ALA A 312 -7.93 -12.63 -9.53
CA ALA A 312 -8.69 -12.59 -10.77
C ALA A 312 -9.50 -11.29 -10.92
N VAL A 313 -10.31 -10.96 -9.91
CA VAL A 313 -11.15 -9.75 -9.89
C VAL A 313 -10.29 -8.49 -9.89
N GLY A 314 -9.20 -8.46 -9.10
CA GLY A 314 -8.24 -7.36 -9.10
C GLY A 314 -7.64 -7.10 -10.48
N TYR A 315 -7.23 -8.16 -11.19
CA TYR A 315 -6.70 -8.04 -12.54
C TYR A 315 -7.77 -7.60 -13.57
N ILE A 316 -8.99 -8.13 -13.48
CA ILE A 316 -10.11 -7.73 -14.35
C ILE A 316 -10.42 -6.25 -14.11
N PHE A 317 -10.62 -5.85 -12.85
CA PHE A 317 -10.89 -4.47 -12.45
C PHE A 317 -9.80 -3.51 -12.92
N HIS A 318 -8.54 -3.90 -12.79
CA HIS A 318 -7.39 -3.15 -13.32
C HIS A 318 -7.54 -2.86 -14.81
N ARG A 319 -7.86 -3.90 -15.61
CA ARG A 319 -7.92 -3.83 -17.07
C ARG A 319 -9.15 -3.06 -17.56
N THR A 320 -10.29 -3.20 -16.91
CA THR A 320 -11.58 -2.69 -17.39
C THR A 320 -11.96 -1.34 -16.78
N ILE A 321 -11.69 -1.11 -15.50
CA ILE A 321 -12.15 0.08 -14.77
C ILE A 321 -10.98 1.02 -14.50
N GLU A 322 -9.97 0.59 -13.75
CA GLU A 322 -8.87 1.45 -13.32
C GLU A 322 -8.17 2.13 -14.50
N ARG A 323 -7.75 1.36 -15.52
CA ARG A 323 -7.08 1.93 -16.71
C ARG A 323 -7.95 2.95 -17.44
N ARG A 324 -9.26 2.77 -17.47
CA ARG A 324 -10.20 3.71 -18.11
C ARG A 324 -10.35 4.98 -17.29
N LEU A 325 -10.50 4.86 -15.98
CA LEU A 325 -10.59 6.00 -15.06
C LEU A 325 -9.32 6.86 -15.11
N ILE A 326 -8.15 6.24 -15.06
CA ILE A 326 -6.86 6.95 -15.16
C ILE A 326 -6.77 7.71 -16.49
N ARG A 327 -7.15 7.09 -17.61
CA ARG A 327 -7.13 7.75 -18.92
C ARG A 327 -8.11 8.92 -18.99
N ALA A 328 -9.33 8.75 -18.50
CA ALA A 328 -10.35 9.80 -18.48
C ALA A 328 -9.92 10.99 -17.61
N PHE A 329 -9.29 10.73 -16.46
CA PHE A 329 -8.81 11.78 -15.56
C PHE A 329 -7.63 12.57 -16.16
N ARG A 330 -6.73 11.87 -16.87
CA ARG A 330 -5.59 12.49 -17.56
C ARG A 330 -5.97 13.31 -18.79
N GLN A 331 -7.00 12.91 -19.54
CA GLN A 331 -7.46 13.64 -20.74
C GLN A 331 -8.19 14.95 -20.41
N ARG A 332 -8.78 15.06 -19.21
CA ARG A 332 -9.53 16.24 -18.78
C ARG A 332 -8.64 17.35 -18.18
N THR A 333 -7.32 17.24 -18.29
CA THR A 333 -6.37 18.19 -17.67
C THR A 333 -5.50 18.92 -18.70
N PRO A 334 -5.16 20.21 -18.49
CA PRO A 334 -4.70 21.12 -19.55
C PRO A 334 -3.37 20.75 -20.20
N ILE A 335 -2.56 19.88 -19.58
CA ILE A 335 -1.24 19.49 -20.10
C ILE A 335 -1.37 18.71 -21.42
N ALA A 336 -2.41 17.89 -21.59
CA ALA A 336 -2.66 17.16 -22.84
C ALA A 336 -3.17 18.04 -24.00
N LEU A 337 -3.64 19.26 -23.70
CA LEU A 337 -4.09 20.22 -24.72
C LEU A 337 -2.95 21.09 -25.24
N ALA A 338 -1.80 21.13 -24.55
CA ALA A 338 -0.59 21.80 -25.02
C ALA A 338 0.23 20.93 -25.99
N GLU A 339 0.31 19.61 -25.75
CA GLU A 339 1.02 18.67 -26.64
C GLU A 339 0.31 18.42 -27.98
N ASN A 340 -1.00 18.67 -28.07
CA ASN A 340 -1.77 18.53 -29.32
C ASN A 340 -1.89 19.84 -30.13
N ARG A 341 -1.20 20.91 -29.70
CA ARG A 341 -1.18 22.22 -30.39
C ARG A 341 0.24 22.72 -30.70
N GLY A 342 1.24 21.84 -30.59
CA GLY A 342 2.65 22.13 -30.92
C GLY A 342 3.05 21.55 -32.26
#